data_AF-A0A8J6P5E9-F1
#
_entry.id   AF-A0A8J6P5E9-F1
#
_cell.length_a   1.000
_cell.length_b   1.000
_cell.length_c   1.000
_cell.angle_alpha   90.00
_cell.angle_beta   90.00
_cell.angle_gamma   90.00
#
_symmetry.space_group_name_H-M   'P 1'
#
loop_
_entity.id
_entity.type
_entity.pdbx_description
1 polymer ?
#
loop_
_entity_poly.entity_id
_entity_poly.type
_entity_poly.pdbx_seq_one_letter_code
_entity_poly.pdbx_strand_id
1 'polypeptide(L)'
;MTDPAAKKLPTVEQVEEIMKDWGKFEVEEFADRFQLDKEIIEATVEYLRKLKRASGENSIPVMACYRNDQLESIVRCAGTRHGYL
;
A
#
# COMPACT_ATOMS: atom_id res chain seq x y z
N MET A 1 -21.94 3.05 9.44
CA MET A 1 -21.19 2.63 8.24
C MET A 1 -20.46 3.86 7.75
N THR A 2 -19.15 3.90 7.96
CA THR A 2 -18.33 5.08 7.66
C THR A 2 -17.95 5.05 6.19
N ASP A 3 -18.35 6.08 5.44
CA ASP A 3 -18.00 6.27 4.04
C ASP A 3 -16.48 6.12 3.85
N PRO A 4 -16.00 5.15 3.05
CA PRO A 4 -14.57 5.02 2.76
C PRO A 4 -14.01 6.20 1.93
N ALA A 5 -14.86 7.14 1.49
CA ALA A 5 -14.48 8.32 0.73
C ALA A 5 -13.84 9.46 1.56
N ALA A 6 -13.84 9.39 2.91
CA ALA A 6 -13.33 10.46 3.78
C ALA A 6 -11.99 10.15 4.47
N LYS A 7 -11.46 8.93 4.31
CA LYS A 7 -10.23 8.51 5.01
C LYS A 7 -9.00 8.78 4.15
N LYS A 8 -8.00 9.41 4.75
CA LYS A 8 -6.70 9.65 4.12
C LYS A 8 -6.04 8.31 3.79
N LEU A 9 -5.64 8.14 2.53
CA LEU A 9 -4.93 6.95 2.07
C LEU A 9 -3.41 7.19 2.12
N PRO A 10 -2.60 6.12 2.26
CA PRO A 10 -1.15 6.23 2.18
C PRO A 10 -0.72 6.61 0.76
N THR A 11 0.43 7.26 0.63
CA THR A 11 1.10 7.41 -0.67
C THR A 11 1.85 6.14 -1.06
N VAL A 12 2.28 6.04 -2.32
CA VAL A 12 3.07 4.90 -2.80
C VAL A 12 4.36 4.76 -1.98
N GLU A 13 5.04 5.88 -1.68
CA GLU A 13 6.27 5.90 -0.89
C GLU A 13 6.04 5.41 0.55
N GLN A 14 4.90 5.79 1.15
CA GLN A 14 4.53 5.29 2.49
C GLN A 14 4.26 3.79 2.47
N VAL A 15 3.64 3.26 1.42
CA VAL A 15 3.47 1.81 1.27
C VAL A 15 4.82 1.11 1.06
N GLU A 16 5.75 1.69 0.29
CA GLU A 16 7.11 1.16 0.15
C GLU A 16 7.87 1.11 1.49
N GLU A 17 7.71 2.13 2.34
CA GLU A 17 8.25 2.12 3.70
C GLU A 17 7.63 1.01 4.55
N ILE A 18 6.31 0.83 4.49
CA ILE A 18 5.61 -0.28 5.16
C ILE A 18 6.18 -1.61 4.67
N MET A 19 6.35 -1.81 3.36
CA MET A 19 6.92 -3.04 2.80
C MET A 19 8.34 -3.32 3.30
N LYS A 20 9.18 -2.29 3.41
CA LYS A 20 10.59 -2.41 3.81
C LYS A 20 10.75 -2.72 5.30
N ASP A 21 9.91 -2.13 6.13
CA ASP A 21 9.99 -2.24 7.58
C ASP A 21 8.89 -3.14 8.17
N TRP A 22 8.16 -3.84 7.32
CA TRP A 22 7.16 -4.81 7.75
C TRP A 22 7.80 -5.89 8.62
N GLY A 23 7.27 -6.07 9.84
CA GLY A 23 7.74 -7.03 10.82
C GLY A 23 8.83 -6.48 11.73
N LYS A 24 9.29 -5.24 11.49
CA LYS A 24 10.10 -4.47 12.44
C LYS A 24 9.24 -3.52 13.29
N PHE A 25 8.14 -3.03 12.73
CA PHE A 25 7.21 -2.13 13.39
C PHE A 25 5.78 -2.70 13.36
N GLU A 26 5.03 -2.37 14.40
CA GLU A 26 3.61 -2.70 14.52
C GLU A 26 2.74 -1.73 13.71
N VAL A 27 1.48 -2.11 13.49
CA VAL A 27 0.50 -1.32 12.72
C VAL A 27 0.29 0.07 13.35
N GLU A 28 0.27 0.14 14.68
CA GLU A 28 0.12 1.38 15.45
C GLU A 28 1.26 2.36 15.17
N GLU A 29 2.49 1.86 15.08
CA GLU A 29 3.66 2.71 14.83
C GLU A 29 3.61 3.33 13.43
N PHE A 30 3.13 2.58 12.43
CA PHE A 30 2.90 3.12 11.10
C PHE A 30 1.73 4.11 11.05
N ALA A 31 0.65 3.85 11.80
CA ALA A 31 -0.50 4.76 11.90
C ALA A 31 -0.07 6.13 12.46
N ASP A 32 0.72 6.12 13.54
CA ASP A 32 1.26 7.32 14.15
C ASP A 32 2.28 8.02 13.24
N ARG A 33 3.21 7.26 12.64
CA ARG A 33 4.27 7.82 11.78
C ARG A 33 3.72 8.47 10.52
N PHE A 34 2.68 7.88 9.90
CA PHE A 34 2.10 8.39 8.67
C PHE A 34 0.88 9.29 8.90
N GLN A 35 0.43 9.42 10.15
CA GLN A 35 -0.79 10.14 10.52
C GLN A 35 -1.97 9.63 9.68
N LEU A 36 -2.16 8.31 9.73
CA LEU A 36 -3.19 7.55 9.01
C LEU A 36 -4.00 6.73 10.01
N ASP A 37 -5.26 6.48 9.69
CA ASP A 37 -6.09 5.60 10.52
C ASP A 37 -5.47 4.20 10.57
N LYS A 38 -5.49 3.59 11.75
CA LYS A 38 -5.02 2.21 11.95
C LYS A 38 -5.67 1.24 10.96
N GLU A 39 -6.97 1.38 10.71
CA GLU A 39 -7.71 0.55 9.76
C GLU A 39 -7.17 0.65 8.32
N ILE A 40 -6.65 1.82 7.92
CA ILE A 40 -6.03 2.01 6.61
C ILE A 40 -4.68 1.29 6.54
N ILE A 41 -3.89 1.33 7.61
CA ILE A 41 -2.63 0.57 7.69
C ILE A 41 -2.91 -0.93 7.67
N GLU A 42 -3.90 -1.41 8.43
CA GLU A 42 -4.30 -2.82 8.43
C GLU A 42 -4.75 -3.29 7.05
N ALA A 43 -5.58 -2.51 6.37
CA ALA A 43 -6.00 -2.79 5.00
C ALA A 43 -4.81 -2.79 4.03
N THR A 44 -3.87 -1.84 4.19
CA THR A 44 -2.63 -1.77 3.38
C THR A 44 -1.82 -3.06 3.53
N VAL A 45 -1.59 -3.48 4.77
CA VAL A 45 -0.89 -4.72 5.12
C VAL A 45 -1.62 -5.94 4.55
N GLU A 46 -2.95 -5.97 4.61
CA GLU A 46 -3.75 -7.06 4.03
C GLU A 46 -3.59 -7.14 2.51
N TYR A 47 -3.63 -6.02 1.81
CA TYR A 47 -3.36 -5.98 0.36
C TYR A 47 -1.93 -6.41 0.05
N LEU A 48 -0.95 -5.98 0.83
CA LEU A 48 0.44 -6.40 0.68
C LEU A 48 0.61 -7.92 0.88
N ARG A 49 -0.14 -8.56 1.79
CA ARG A 49 -0.11 -10.03 1.98
C ARG A 49 -0.67 -10.77 0.78
N LYS A 50 -1.59 -10.14 0.03
CA LYS A 50 -2.21 -10.71 -1.16
C LYS A 50 -1.33 -10.58 -2.41
N LEU A 51 -0.32 -9.71 -2.38
CA LEU A 51 0.63 -9.57 -3.48
C LEU A 51 1.42 -10.88 -3.67
N LYS A 52 1.54 -11.31 -4.92
CA LYS A 52 2.35 -12.47 -5.30
C LYS A 52 3.63 -11.98 -5.96
N ARG A 53 4.73 -12.74 -5.84
CA ARG A 53 5.93 -12.43 -6.63
C ARG A 53 5.58 -12.51 -8.11
N ALA A 54 5.88 -11.45 -8.85
CA ALA A 54 5.71 -11.42 -10.29
C ALA A 54 6.82 -12.27 -10.91
N SER A 55 6.50 -13.48 -11.37
CA SER A 55 7.45 -14.35 -12.08
C SER A 55 7.69 -13.94 -13.55
N GLY A 56 7.32 -12.72 -13.95
CA GLY A 56 7.49 -12.23 -15.31
C GLY A 56 7.37 -10.71 -15.40
N GLU A 57 8.07 -10.12 -16.38
CA GLU A 57 8.14 -8.68 -16.71
C GLU A 57 6.77 -8.11 -17.15
N ASN A 58 5.77 -8.11 -16.26
CA ASN A 58 4.58 -7.30 -16.43
C ASN A 58 4.70 -6.11 -15.48
N SER A 59 5.47 -5.11 -15.90
CA SER A 59 5.54 -3.84 -15.20
C SER A 59 4.22 -3.07 -15.42
N ILE A 60 3.48 -2.82 -14.34
CA ILE A 60 2.39 -1.84 -14.37
C ILE A 60 3.02 -0.48 -14.69
N PRO A 61 2.57 0.23 -15.76
CA PRO A 61 3.13 1.52 -16.09
C PRO A 61 2.89 2.49 -14.92
N VAL A 62 3.94 3.18 -14.47
CA VAL A 62 3.92 4.11 -13.33
C VAL A 62 2.79 5.15 -13.44
N MET A 63 2.42 5.57 -14.67
CA MET A 63 1.28 6.48 -14.90
C MET A 63 -0.09 5.87 -14.56
N ALA A 64 -0.26 4.55 -14.63
CA ALA A 64 -1.51 3.88 -14.26
C ALA A 64 -1.74 3.93 -12.73
N CYS A 65 -0.66 3.99 -11.94
CA CYS A 65 -0.74 4.09 -10.49
C CYS A 65 -1.39 5.38 -10.00
N TYR A 66 -1.17 6.50 -10.71
CA TYR A 66 -1.67 7.83 -10.32
C TYR A 66 -3.10 8.13 -10.79
N ARG A 67 -3.73 7.24 -11.56
CA ARG A 67 -5.09 7.45 -12.11
C ARG A 67 -6.21 6.93 -11.23
N ASN A 68 -5.91 6.17 -10.18
CA ASN A 68 -6.92 5.55 -9.33
C ASN A 68 -6.53 5.73 -7.85
N ASP A 69 -7.30 6.56 -7.15
CA ASP A 69 -7.14 6.88 -5.72
C ASP A 69 -7.63 5.74 -4.80
N GLN A 70 -7.65 4.50 -5.27
CA GLN A 70 -7.99 3.34 -4.46
C GLN A 70 -6.74 2.79 -3.77
N LEU A 71 -6.90 2.39 -2.50
CA LEU A 71 -5.82 1.80 -1.71
C LEU A 71 -5.15 0.60 -2.41
N GLU A 72 -5.95 -0.26 -3.04
CA GLU A 72 -5.42 -1.41 -3.79
C GLU A 72 -4.50 -0.98 -4.96
N SER A 73 -4.84 0.11 -5.65
CA SER A 73 -4.03 0.66 -6.74
C SER A 73 -2.68 1.18 -6.24
N ILE A 74 -2.69 1.90 -5.12
CA ILE A 74 -1.49 2.41 -4.44
C ILE A 74 -0.59 1.25 -4.03
N VAL A 75 -1.16 0.21 -3.41
CA VAL A 75 -0.42 -0.97 -2.95
C VAL A 75 0.17 -1.76 -4.11
N ARG A 76 -0.59 -1.97 -5.19
CA ARG A 76 -0.07 -2.63 -6.40
C ARG A 76 1.05 -1.84 -7.06
N CYS A 77 1.00 -0.50 -7.01
CA CYS A 77 2.07 0.32 -7.55
C CYS A 77 3.38 0.13 -6.79
N ALA A 78 3.31 0.21 -5.45
CA ALA A 78 4.46 -0.05 -4.58
C ALA A 78 4.98 -1.48 -4.80
N GLY A 79 4.07 -2.47 -4.82
CA GLY A 79 4.38 -3.87 -5.12
C GLY A 79 5.15 -4.04 -6.43
N THR A 80 4.67 -3.44 -7.51
CA THR A 80 5.26 -3.56 -8.86
C THR A 80 6.69 -3.04 -8.88
N ARG A 81 6.98 -1.90 -8.22
CA ARG A 81 8.34 -1.34 -8.12
C ARG A 81 9.32 -2.27 -7.41
N HIS A 82 8.81 -3.19 -6.59
CA HIS A 82 9.57 -4.20 -5.86
C HIS A 82 9.46 -5.62 -6.45
N GLY A 83 8.84 -5.78 -7.63
CA GLY A 83 8.71 -7.09 -8.31
C GLY A 83 7.54 -7.96 -7.82
N TYR A 84 6.51 -7.35 -7.24
CA TYR A 84 5.28 -8.00 -6.79
C TYR A 84 4.07 -7.55 -7.63
N LEU A 85 3.10 -8.46 -7.85
CA LEU A 85 1.83 -8.23 -8.56
C LEU A 85 0.63 -8.67 -7.72
#